data_AF-A0A931XX49-F1
#
_entry.id   AF-A0A931XX49-F1
#
_cell.length_a   1.000
_cell.length_b   1.000
_cell.length_c   1.000
_cell.angle_alpha   90.00
_cell.angle_beta   90.00
_cell.angle_gamma   90.00
#
_symmetry.space_group_name_H-M   'P 1'
#
loop_
_entity.id
_entity.type
_entity.pdbx_description
1 polymer ?
#
loop_
_entity_poly.entity_id
_entity_poly.type
_entity_poly.pdbx_seq_one_letter_code
_entity_poly.pdbx_strand_id
1 'polypeptide(L)'
;MKLTSSFLRALGASALLAATGFVAASCSSSDSTQSEIGPAGSTGGKCGDGCTAPRVCDPALGCVECTADSQCGVAEPRCVRGRCEVCAGNGDCPASAPACWPGDNVCKASCTATPGVCGGDQPKCDSATGACVGCVGDTDCAGTTRPICDPVTKRCAACTGNAHCGTAAPLCLLAEGRCVQCLTSSDCPASAPICDGDGRCKSGCLTDANCGGAEPFCDKISGDCRTCLTNAHCGAATPICNDGRCAQCTDDAHCSGVAGKPFCKDRVCVQCEGDKNCPSEAPKCRAGVCGAA
;
A
#
# COMPACT_ATOMS: atom_id res chain seq x y z
N MET A 1 13.18 -9.57 -66.61
CA MET A 1 14.04 -10.10 -67.68
C MET A 1 15.41 -9.42 -67.59
N LYS A 2 16.48 -10.22 -67.46
CA LYS A 2 17.92 -9.94 -67.69
C LYS A 2 18.54 -8.72 -66.95
N LEU A 3 19.27 -8.93 -65.86
CA LEU A 3 20.67 -9.41 -65.72
C LEU A 3 21.73 -8.29 -65.82
N THR A 4 22.57 -8.21 -64.75
CA THR A 4 24.05 -7.98 -64.75
C THR A 4 24.59 -6.56 -65.04
N SER A 5 25.69 -6.04 -64.46
CA SER A 5 26.74 -6.59 -63.58
C SER A 5 27.77 -5.48 -63.21
N SER A 6 28.47 -5.70 -62.08
CA SER A 6 29.87 -5.32 -61.77
C SER A 6 30.33 -3.86 -61.61
N PHE A 7 30.78 -3.52 -60.41
CA PHE A 7 32.01 -2.74 -60.14
C PHE A 7 32.64 -3.30 -58.84
N LEU A 8 33.73 -4.07 -58.96
CA LEU A 8 35.14 -3.69 -58.74
C LEU A 8 35.63 -4.14 -57.33
N ARG A 9 36.44 -5.22 -57.27
CA ARG A 9 37.92 -5.24 -56.99
C ARG A 9 38.29 -4.71 -55.59
N ALA A 10 39.24 -5.25 -54.84
CA ALA A 10 40.03 -6.48 -54.82
C ALA A 10 40.94 -6.38 -53.58
N LEU A 11 41.21 -7.52 -52.94
CA LEU A 11 42.48 -7.92 -52.32
C LEU A 11 43.16 -6.99 -51.28
N GLY A 12 43.14 -7.45 -50.02
CA GLY A 12 44.17 -7.18 -49.03
C GLY A 12 44.27 -8.39 -48.10
N ALA A 13 45.28 -9.22 -48.32
CA ALA A 13 45.51 -10.49 -47.64
C ALA A 13 46.34 -10.36 -46.36
N SER A 14 46.31 -11.44 -45.57
CA SER A 14 47.34 -11.89 -44.60
C SER A 14 47.16 -11.36 -43.16
N ALA A 15 46.50 -12.10 -42.27
CA ALA A 15 47.00 -13.29 -41.53
C ALA A 15 47.96 -12.93 -40.39
N LEU A 16 47.53 -13.18 -39.14
CA LEU A 16 48.30 -13.98 -38.17
C LEU A 16 47.52 -14.22 -36.86
N LEU A 17 47.71 -15.42 -36.35
CA LEU A 17 47.07 -16.08 -35.22
C LEU A 17 47.29 -15.39 -33.87
N ALA A 18 46.28 -15.44 -32.99
CA ALA A 18 46.48 -15.88 -31.60
C ALA A 18 45.13 -16.26 -30.97
N ALA A 19 44.97 -17.54 -30.69
CA ALA A 19 43.90 -18.06 -29.83
C ALA A 19 44.10 -17.54 -28.40
N THR A 20 43.09 -16.87 -27.87
CA THR A 20 42.88 -16.77 -26.42
C THR A 20 41.42 -17.12 -26.15
N GLY A 21 41.23 -18.06 -25.21
CA GLY A 21 39.96 -18.69 -24.93
C GLY A 21 38.90 -17.69 -24.50
N PHE A 22 37.78 -17.70 -25.23
CA PHE A 22 36.53 -17.13 -24.75
C PHE A 22 35.99 -18.05 -23.65
N VAL A 23 36.22 -17.67 -22.40
CA VAL A 23 35.39 -18.16 -21.29
C VAL A 23 34.02 -17.55 -21.49
N ALA A 24 33.06 -18.35 -21.95
CA ALA A 24 31.66 -17.99 -21.94
C ALA A 24 31.21 -17.85 -20.48
N ALA A 25 31.29 -16.63 -19.95
CA ALA A 25 30.52 -16.23 -18.79
C ALA A 25 29.05 -16.23 -19.23
N SER A 26 28.42 -17.39 -19.10
CA SER A 26 26.96 -17.48 -19.05
C SER A 26 26.54 -16.81 -17.75
N CYS A 27 26.07 -15.56 -17.85
CA CYS A 27 25.24 -14.97 -16.82
C CYS A 27 23.92 -15.74 -16.78
N SER A 28 23.89 -16.85 -16.04
CA SER A 28 22.64 -17.42 -15.56
C SER A 28 22.20 -16.56 -14.38
N SER A 29 21.49 -15.47 -14.68
CA SER A 29 20.82 -14.65 -13.67
C SER A 29 19.46 -15.26 -13.38
N SER A 30 19.44 -16.24 -12.48
CA SER A 30 18.23 -16.72 -11.83
C SER A 30 18.52 -16.90 -10.36
N ASP A 31 18.56 -15.80 -9.61
CA ASP A 31 18.28 -15.86 -8.18
C ASP A 31 17.70 -14.51 -7.75
N SER A 32 16.39 -14.55 -7.51
CA SER A 32 15.60 -13.69 -6.63
C SER A 32 16.09 -12.24 -6.50
N THR A 33 15.47 -11.34 -7.27
CA THR A 33 15.42 -9.93 -6.90
C THR A 33 14.81 -9.82 -5.50
N GLN A 34 15.67 -9.78 -4.48
CA GLN A 34 15.35 -9.08 -3.25
C GLN A 34 14.96 -7.67 -3.69
N SER A 35 13.72 -7.30 -3.42
CA SER A 35 13.32 -5.90 -3.51
C SER A 35 14.31 -5.12 -2.66
N GLU A 36 15.12 -4.28 -3.32
CA GLU A 36 15.84 -3.22 -2.67
C GLU A 36 14.80 -2.24 -2.14
N ILE A 37 14.27 -2.56 -0.97
CA ILE A 37 13.54 -1.61 -0.13
C ILE A 37 14.61 -0.61 0.29
N GLY A 38 14.45 0.64 -0.15
CA GLY A 38 15.25 1.77 0.31
C GLY A 38 15.26 1.87 1.85
N PRO A 39 16.07 2.79 2.41
CA PRO A 39 16.47 2.77 3.81
C PRO A 39 15.26 2.57 4.73
N ALA A 40 15.35 1.56 5.60
CA ALA A 40 14.35 1.15 6.57
C ALA A 40 13.58 2.35 7.17
N GLY A 41 12.39 2.62 6.63
CA GLY A 41 11.57 3.77 6.96
C GLY A 41 10.14 3.33 7.19
N SER A 42 9.87 2.86 8.42
CA SER A 42 8.54 2.70 9.01
C SER A 42 7.54 1.86 8.19
N THR A 43 7.42 0.57 8.50
CA THR A 43 6.47 -0.38 7.88
C THR A 43 5.01 -0.11 8.29
N GLY A 44 4.56 1.14 8.26
CA GLY A 44 3.15 1.48 8.44
C GLY A 44 2.83 2.96 8.19
N GLY A 45 1.57 3.21 7.88
CA GLY A 45 1.00 4.49 7.44
C GLY A 45 0.57 4.49 5.99
N LYS A 46 0.21 5.68 5.48
CA LYS A 46 -0.26 5.90 4.09
C LYS A 46 0.79 5.53 3.02
N CYS A 47 2.02 5.19 3.44
CA CYS A 47 3.12 4.74 2.60
C CYS A 47 3.82 3.45 3.10
N GLY A 48 3.30 2.81 4.15
CA GLY A 48 4.04 1.85 4.99
C GLY A 48 4.65 0.65 4.26
N ASP A 49 3.87 -0.07 3.46
CA ASP A 49 4.36 -1.24 2.69
C ASP A 49 5.00 -0.85 1.35
N GLY A 50 5.30 0.45 1.20
CA GLY A 50 5.51 1.07 -0.10
C GLY A 50 4.17 1.34 -0.79
N CYS A 51 4.17 2.35 -1.65
CA CYS A 51 3.04 2.59 -2.52
C CYS A 51 3.04 1.55 -3.64
N THR A 52 1.88 0.97 -3.95
CA THR A 52 1.77 0.06 -5.10
C THR A 52 2.19 0.81 -6.36
N ALA A 53 3.24 0.33 -7.02
CA ALA A 53 3.71 0.92 -8.26
C ALA A 53 2.53 1.08 -9.26
N PRO A 54 2.43 2.22 -9.95
CA PRO A 54 3.45 3.27 -10.14
C PRO A 54 3.45 4.40 -9.09
N ARG A 55 2.72 4.28 -7.99
CA ARG A 55 2.61 5.37 -7.01
C ARG A 55 3.88 5.58 -6.19
N VAL A 56 4.09 6.83 -5.78
CA VAL A 56 5.22 7.31 -4.97
C VAL A 56 4.68 7.74 -3.61
N CYS A 57 5.47 7.55 -2.56
CA CYS A 57 5.13 8.06 -1.24
C CYS A 57 5.44 9.55 -1.13
N ASP A 58 4.44 10.32 -0.74
CA ASP A 58 4.59 11.69 -0.25
C ASP A 58 4.23 11.76 1.25
N PRO A 59 5.07 12.34 2.11
CA PRO A 59 4.82 12.40 3.55
C PRO A 59 3.55 13.15 3.96
N ALA A 60 3.04 14.08 3.15
CA ALA A 60 1.88 14.91 3.45
C ALA A 60 0.61 14.48 2.69
N LEU A 61 0.77 13.87 1.52
CA LEU A 61 -0.31 13.43 0.63
C LEU A 61 -0.56 11.92 0.68
N GLY A 62 0.37 11.12 1.21
CA GLY A 62 0.31 9.67 1.20
C GLY A 62 0.78 9.08 -0.14
N CYS A 63 0.19 7.96 -0.58
CA CYS A 63 0.50 7.38 -1.88
C CYS A 63 -0.12 8.18 -3.03
N VAL A 64 0.75 8.83 -3.79
CA VAL A 64 0.42 9.75 -4.89
C VAL A 64 0.93 9.21 -6.22
N GLU A 65 0.33 9.65 -7.32
CA GLU A 65 0.82 9.35 -8.68
C GLU A 65 2.03 10.22 -9.04
N CYS A 66 2.12 11.41 -8.45
CA CYS A 66 3.20 12.35 -8.68
C CYS A 66 3.48 13.20 -7.44
N THR A 67 4.71 13.66 -7.33
CA THR A 67 5.18 14.73 -6.43
C THR A 67 5.62 15.99 -7.19
N ALA A 68 5.80 15.86 -8.52
CA ALA A 68 6.18 16.93 -9.43
C ALA A 68 5.68 16.64 -10.86
N ASP A 69 5.52 17.68 -11.68
CA ASP A 69 5.05 17.61 -13.08
C ASP A 69 5.88 16.64 -13.94
N SER A 70 7.18 16.51 -13.67
CA SER A 70 8.08 15.64 -14.44
C SER A 70 7.77 14.15 -14.32
N GLN A 71 6.98 13.74 -13.31
CA GLN A 71 6.53 12.36 -13.14
C GLN A 71 5.26 12.05 -13.94
N CYS A 72 4.65 13.07 -14.54
CA CYS A 72 3.40 12.96 -15.26
C CYS A 72 3.59 12.82 -16.77
N GLY A 73 2.63 12.16 -17.41
CA GLY A 73 2.63 11.92 -18.85
C GLY A 73 2.15 13.12 -19.66
N VAL A 74 2.31 13.05 -20.99
CA VAL A 74 1.94 14.15 -21.90
C VAL A 74 0.44 14.45 -21.96
N ALA A 75 -0.42 13.49 -21.59
CA ALA A 75 -1.88 13.68 -21.57
C ALA A 75 -2.35 14.47 -20.35
N GLU A 76 -1.69 14.29 -19.21
CA GLU A 76 -2.02 14.89 -17.91
C GLU A 76 -0.72 15.42 -17.29
N PRO A 77 -0.13 16.50 -17.83
CA PRO A 77 1.25 16.88 -17.54
C PRO A 77 1.45 17.57 -16.18
N ARG A 78 0.38 17.85 -15.43
CA ARG A 78 0.44 18.67 -14.22
C ARG A 78 0.22 17.86 -12.96
N CYS A 79 1.11 18.00 -11.99
CA CYS A 79 0.96 17.35 -10.71
C CYS A 79 0.17 18.24 -9.74
N VAL A 80 -1.11 17.93 -9.54
CA VAL A 80 -1.99 18.66 -8.62
C VAL A 80 -2.35 17.77 -7.45
N ARG A 81 -1.85 18.11 -6.27
CA ARG A 81 -2.16 17.44 -5.00
C ARG A 81 -2.00 15.91 -5.06
N GLY A 82 -0.95 15.46 -5.75
CA GLY A 82 -0.60 14.05 -5.84
C GLY A 82 -1.23 13.27 -6.99
N ARG A 83 -1.95 13.93 -7.89
CA ARG A 83 -2.50 13.32 -9.12
C ARG A 83 -1.96 14.03 -10.34
N CYS A 84 -1.74 13.27 -11.40
CA CYS A 84 -1.47 13.83 -12.71
C CYS A 84 -2.79 14.29 -13.31
N GLU A 85 -2.84 15.55 -13.72
CA GLU A 85 -4.03 16.24 -14.18
C GLU A 85 -3.74 17.02 -15.46
N VAL A 86 -4.79 17.41 -16.19
CA VAL A 86 -4.64 18.13 -17.46
C VAL A 86 -4.11 19.57 -17.23
N CYS A 87 -4.57 20.24 -16.18
CA CYS A 87 -4.16 21.60 -15.85
C CYS A 87 -4.00 21.82 -14.34
N ALA A 88 -3.06 22.67 -13.95
CA ALA A 88 -2.93 23.20 -12.59
C ALA A 88 -3.45 24.64 -12.49
N GLY A 89 -3.52 25.35 -13.62
CA GLY A 89 -4.11 26.68 -13.71
C GLY A 89 -4.40 27.11 -15.15
N ASN A 90 -4.96 28.30 -15.31
CA ASN A 90 -5.41 28.81 -16.61
C ASN A 90 -4.30 28.92 -17.66
N GLY A 91 -3.04 29.09 -17.23
CA GLY A 91 -1.89 29.17 -18.13
C GLY A 91 -1.60 27.86 -18.89
N ASP A 92 -2.15 26.73 -18.41
CA ASP A 92 -2.03 25.43 -19.06
C ASP A 92 -3.07 25.22 -20.17
N CYS A 93 -4.05 26.10 -20.25
CA CYS A 93 -5.24 25.90 -21.05
C CYS A 93 -5.20 26.68 -22.38
N PRO A 94 -5.76 26.12 -23.47
CA PRO A 94 -5.84 26.81 -24.74
C PRO A 94 -6.90 27.93 -24.71
N ALA A 95 -6.79 28.89 -25.63
CA ALA A 95 -7.73 30.02 -25.72
C ALA A 95 -9.20 29.60 -25.96
N SER A 96 -9.44 28.42 -26.54
CA SER A 96 -10.78 27.85 -26.74
C SER A 96 -11.45 27.38 -25.45
N ALA A 97 -10.68 27.10 -24.40
CA ALA A 97 -11.14 26.63 -23.11
C ALA A 97 -10.24 27.21 -22.00
N PRO A 98 -10.28 28.52 -21.75
CA PRO A 98 -9.22 29.25 -21.05
C PRO A 98 -9.20 29.07 -19.53
N ALA A 99 -10.19 28.41 -18.93
CA ALA A 99 -10.30 28.26 -17.49
C ALA A 99 -9.99 26.81 -17.06
N CYS A 100 -9.04 26.63 -16.15
CA CYS A 100 -8.79 25.35 -15.50
C CYS A 100 -9.78 25.16 -14.34
N TRP A 101 -10.65 24.16 -14.40
CA TRP A 101 -11.62 23.94 -13.34
C TRP A 101 -11.06 23.00 -12.26
N PRO A 102 -10.90 23.44 -11.01
CA PRO A 102 -10.20 22.67 -9.97
C PRO A 102 -10.98 21.47 -9.43
N GLY A 103 -12.19 21.22 -9.95
CA GLY A 103 -13.02 20.08 -9.56
C GLY A 103 -12.62 18.78 -10.25
N ASP A 104 -12.29 18.89 -11.53
CA ASP A 104 -11.83 17.80 -12.38
C ASP A 104 -10.47 18.09 -13.03
N ASN A 105 -9.89 19.26 -12.77
CA ASN A 105 -8.63 19.76 -13.34
C ASN A 105 -8.60 19.69 -14.88
N VAL A 106 -9.74 19.99 -15.51
CA VAL A 106 -9.91 20.05 -16.96
C VAL A 106 -10.10 21.49 -17.44
N CYS A 107 -9.50 21.82 -18.58
CA CYS A 107 -9.70 23.08 -19.28
C CYS A 107 -11.11 23.19 -19.87
N LYS A 108 -11.84 24.24 -19.48
CA LYS A 108 -13.22 24.50 -19.92
C LYS A 108 -13.41 25.99 -20.25
N ALA A 109 -14.59 26.31 -20.79
CA ALA A 109 -14.99 27.70 -21.00
C ALA A 109 -15.08 28.44 -19.65
N SER A 110 -14.79 29.76 -19.68
CA SER A 110 -14.93 30.59 -18.49
C SER A 110 -16.40 30.71 -18.07
N CYS A 111 -16.69 30.49 -16.78
CA CYS A 111 -18.03 30.66 -16.23
C CYS A 111 -18.50 32.13 -16.24
N THR A 112 -17.59 33.11 -16.37
CA THR A 112 -17.97 34.52 -16.50
C THR A 112 -18.48 34.88 -17.89
N ALA A 113 -18.10 34.10 -18.91
CA ALA A 113 -18.59 34.27 -20.27
C ALA A 113 -19.98 33.65 -20.47
N THR A 114 -20.43 32.79 -19.55
CA THR A 114 -21.73 32.12 -19.64
C THR A 114 -22.34 31.98 -18.23
N PRO A 115 -23.21 32.91 -17.81
CA PRO A 115 -23.85 32.87 -16.51
C PRO A 115 -24.66 31.58 -16.30
N GLY A 116 -24.62 31.02 -15.09
CA GLY A 116 -25.41 29.84 -14.72
C GLY A 116 -24.85 28.48 -15.19
N VAL A 117 -23.62 28.44 -15.68
CA VAL A 117 -22.95 27.19 -16.10
C VAL A 117 -22.47 26.34 -14.89
N CYS A 118 -22.25 26.96 -13.74
CA CYS A 118 -21.82 26.25 -12.53
C CYS A 118 -22.98 25.49 -11.86
N GLY A 119 -22.68 24.33 -11.28
CA GLY A 119 -23.69 23.45 -10.67
C GLY A 119 -23.08 22.27 -9.91
N GLY A 120 -23.93 21.46 -9.29
CA GLY A 120 -23.50 20.32 -8.46
C GLY A 120 -22.63 20.77 -7.29
N ASP A 121 -21.51 20.06 -7.07
CA ASP A 121 -20.55 20.34 -5.99
C ASP A 121 -19.65 21.56 -6.25
N GLN A 122 -19.85 22.27 -7.38
CA GLN A 122 -19.14 23.51 -7.74
C GLN A 122 -20.10 24.61 -8.20
N PRO A 123 -20.95 25.13 -7.30
CA PRO A 123 -22.02 26.06 -7.68
C PRO A 123 -21.55 27.51 -7.90
N LYS A 124 -20.32 27.87 -7.53
CA LYS A 124 -19.83 29.26 -7.56
C LYS A 124 -18.94 29.50 -8.76
N CYS A 125 -19.07 30.66 -9.40
CA CYS A 125 -18.13 31.12 -10.41
C CYS A 125 -17.09 32.04 -9.75
N ASP A 126 -15.83 31.61 -9.71
CA ASP A 126 -14.73 32.46 -9.26
C ASP A 126 -14.38 33.45 -10.38
N SER A 127 -14.72 34.73 -10.19
CA SER A 127 -14.50 35.76 -11.21
C SER A 127 -13.03 36.02 -11.51
N ALA A 128 -12.10 35.68 -10.62
CA ALA A 128 -10.68 35.88 -10.83
C ALA A 128 -10.09 34.83 -11.78
N THR A 129 -10.58 33.59 -11.71
CA THR A 129 -10.08 32.47 -12.50
C THR A 129 -11.02 32.07 -13.65
N GLY A 130 -12.28 32.49 -13.61
CA GLY A 130 -13.30 32.04 -14.57
C GLY A 130 -13.69 30.57 -14.39
N ALA A 131 -13.30 29.93 -13.28
CA ALA A 131 -13.59 28.53 -13.00
C ALA A 131 -14.81 28.37 -12.09
N CYS A 132 -15.54 27.26 -12.28
CA CYS A 132 -16.54 26.84 -11.30
C CYS A 132 -15.84 26.20 -10.09
N VAL A 133 -16.21 26.63 -8.90
CA VAL A 133 -15.58 26.25 -7.63
C VAL A 133 -16.63 25.89 -6.58
N GLY A 134 -16.24 25.08 -5.60
CA GLY A 134 -17.05 24.80 -4.42
C GLY A 134 -17.04 25.95 -3.43
N CYS A 135 -15.91 26.67 -3.34
CA CYS A 135 -15.71 27.81 -2.45
C CYS A 135 -14.70 28.80 -3.03
N VAL A 136 -14.86 30.07 -2.67
CA VAL A 136 -13.88 31.15 -2.92
C VAL A 136 -13.16 31.53 -1.63
N GLY A 137 -13.84 31.43 -0.48
CA GLY A 137 -13.27 31.61 0.86
C GLY A 137 -14.02 30.84 1.93
N ASP A 138 -13.51 30.82 3.16
CA ASP A 138 -14.00 29.98 4.26
C ASP A 138 -15.48 30.24 4.62
N THR A 139 -15.97 31.45 4.40
CA THR A 139 -17.39 31.79 4.61
C THR A 139 -18.34 30.96 3.77
N ASP A 140 -17.87 30.45 2.62
CA ASP A 140 -18.64 29.58 1.74
C ASP A 140 -18.77 28.16 2.28
N CYS A 141 -17.89 27.79 3.20
CA CYS A 141 -17.82 26.48 3.83
C CYS A 141 -18.42 26.45 5.25
N ALA A 142 -18.93 27.60 5.72
CA ALA A 142 -19.50 27.76 7.04
C ALA A 142 -20.70 26.82 7.28
N GLY A 143 -20.84 26.32 8.51
CA GLY A 143 -21.94 25.43 8.90
C GLY A 143 -21.78 23.97 8.46
N THR A 144 -20.64 23.61 7.86
CA THR A 144 -20.31 22.23 7.49
C THR A 144 -19.23 21.64 8.42
N THR A 145 -18.97 20.34 8.32
CA THR A 145 -17.83 19.69 8.99
C THR A 145 -16.49 19.97 8.29
N ARG A 146 -16.49 20.77 7.22
CA ARG A 146 -15.33 21.11 6.40
C ARG A 146 -15.25 22.64 6.21
N PRO A 147 -14.95 23.41 7.26
CA PRO A 147 -15.16 24.86 7.27
C PRO A 147 -14.12 25.68 6.50
N ILE A 148 -13.09 25.06 5.93
CA ILE A 148 -11.98 25.76 5.28
C ILE A 148 -12.08 25.63 3.78
N CYS A 149 -11.94 26.73 3.06
CA CYS A 149 -11.81 26.69 1.62
C CYS A 149 -10.36 26.38 1.21
N ASP A 150 -10.14 25.21 0.62
CA ASP A 150 -8.81 24.84 0.14
C ASP A 150 -8.44 25.69 -1.09
N PRO A 151 -7.34 26.46 -1.06
CA PRO A 151 -7.00 27.38 -2.14
C PRO A 151 -6.55 26.68 -3.43
N VAL A 152 -6.12 25.42 -3.33
CA VAL A 152 -5.64 24.62 -4.48
C VAL A 152 -6.82 23.92 -5.14
N THR A 153 -7.62 23.18 -4.37
CA THR A 153 -8.74 22.39 -4.91
C THR A 153 -10.05 23.17 -5.02
N LYS A 154 -10.10 24.37 -4.42
CA LYS A 154 -11.30 25.23 -4.34
C LYS A 154 -12.54 24.49 -3.87
N ARG A 155 -12.34 23.58 -2.93
CA ARG A 155 -13.35 22.76 -2.26
C ARG A 155 -13.25 22.96 -0.75
N CYS A 156 -14.37 22.78 -0.08
CA CYS A 156 -14.43 22.80 1.36
C CYS A 156 -13.68 21.57 1.95
N ALA A 157 -12.76 21.82 2.87
CA ALA A 157 -11.92 20.85 3.55
C ALA A 157 -12.02 21.03 5.07
N ALA A 158 -11.77 19.96 5.82
CA ALA A 158 -11.63 20.06 7.27
C ALA A 158 -10.26 20.62 7.67
N CYS A 159 -9.26 20.52 6.80
CA CYS A 159 -7.95 21.11 7.00
C CYS A 159 -7.22 21.33 5.67
N THR A 160 -6.35 22.34 5.65
CA THR A 160 -5.34 22.59 4.59
C THR A 160 -3.91 22.56 5.16
N GLY A 161 -3.77 22.14 6.42
CA GLY A 161 -2.52 22.09 7.17
C GLY A 161 -2.79 21.69 8.63
N ASN A 162 -1.75 21.22 9.33
CA ASN A 162 -1.87 20.62 10.67
C ASN A 162 -2.43 21.59 11.73
N ALA A 163 -2.22 22.90 11.56
CA ALA A 163 -2.72 23.91 12.49
C ALA A 163 -4.26 23.96 12.57
N HIS A 164 -4.96 23.42 11.57
CA HIS A 164 -6.43 23.32 11.56
C HIS A 164 -6.96 22.10 12.32
N CYS A 165 -6.07 21.19 12.71
CA CYS A 165 -6.44 19.91 13.28
C CYS A 165 -6.31 19.91 14.81
N GLY A 166 -7.23 19.20 15.48
CA GLY A 166 -7.24 19.07 16.94
C GLY A 166 -6.33 17.95 17.44
N THR A 167 -6.13 17.88 18.76
CA THR A 167 -5.23 16.91 19.41
C THR A 167 -5.59 15.44 19.17
N ALA A 168 -6.87 15.13 18.92
CA ALA A 168 -7.34 13.77 18.67
C ALA A 168 -6.95 13.23 17.29
N ALA A 169 -6.63 14.11 16.34
CA ALA A 169 -6.21 13.79 14.97
C ALA A 169 -5.37 14.98 14.44
N PRO A 170 -4.11 15.13 14.88
CA PRO A 170 -3.36 16.39 14.76
C PRO A 170 -2.78 16.66 13.37
N LEU A 171 -2.82 15.68 12.46
CA LEU A 171 -2.19 15.78 11.14
C LEU A 171 -3.24 16.01 10.07
N CYS A 172 -2.94 16.88 9.11
CA CYS A 172 -3.80 17.09 7.96
C CYS A 172 -3.33 16.21 6.81
N LEU A 173 -4.16 15.23 6.42
CA LEU A 173 -3.96 14.51 5.17
C LEU A 173 -4.41 15.41 4.04
N LEU A 174 -3.44 16.05 3.40
CA LEU A 174 -3.72 17.05 2.37
C LEU A 174 -4.54 16.41 1.25
N ALA A 175 -4.15 15.26 0.69
CA ALA A 175 -4.85 14.64 -0.44
C ALA A 175 -6.39 14.53 -0.27
N GLU A 176 -6.87 14.30 0.95
CA GLU A 176 -8.29 14.14 1.27
C GLU A 176 -8.91 15.37 1.98
N GLY A 177 -8.08 16.34 2.40
CA GLY A 177 -8.50 17.55 3.11
C GLY A 177 -9.14 17.25 4.47
N ARG A 178 -8.62 16.24 5.18
CA ARG A 178 -9.15 15.82 6.49
C ARG A 178 -8.05 15.58 7.51
N CYS A 179 -8.42 15.72 8.78
CA CYS A 179 -7.54 15.43 9.89
C CYS A 179 -7.44 13.91 10.14
N VAL A 180 -6.23 13.43 10.41
CA VAL A 180 -5.86 12.05 10.70
C VAL A 180 -4.99 12.00 11.96
N GLN A 181 -4.93 10.83 12.60
CA GLN A 181 -4.05 10.60 13.74
C GLN A 181 -2.59 10.48 13.30
N CYS A 182 -2.38 9.88 12.13
CA CYS A 182 -1.07 9.53 11.62
C CYS A 182 -1.06 9.59 10.10
N LEU A 183 0.10 9.94 9.55
CA LEU A 183 0.44 9.76 8.13
C LEU A 183 1.42 8.60 7.97
N THR A 184 2.22 8.38 8.99
CA THR A 184 3.25 7.35 9.14
C THR A 184 3.17 6.72 10.53
N SER A 185 3.70 5.51 10.71
CA SER A 185 3.73 4.88 12.04
C SER A 185 4.57 5.63 13.07
N SER A 186 5.48 6.52 12.66
CA SER A 186 6.23 7.38 13.60
C SER A 186 5.38 8.47 14.24
N ASP A 187 4.21 8.78 13.68
CA ASP A 187 3.26 9.71 14.27
C ASP A 187 2.48 9.09 15.44
N CYS A 188 2.54 7.76 15.58
CA CYS A 188 1.76 7.01 16.53
C CYS A 188 2.47 6.77 17.87
N PRO A 189 1.72 6.72 18.99
CA PRO A 189 2.29 6.41 20.30
C PRO A 189 2.70 4.93 20.40
N ALA A 190 3.62 4.62 21.31
CA ALA A 190 4.10 3.25 21.53
C ALA A 190 2.99 2.23 21.88
N SER A 191 1.88 2.67 22.46
CA SER A 191 0.71 1.81 22.76
C SER A 191 -0.11 1.43 21.53
N ALA A 192 0.04 2.15 20.42
CA ALA A 192 -0.67 1.92 19.17
C ALA A 192 0.25 2.25 17.99
N PRO A 193 1.39 1.54 17.83
CA PRO A 193 2.53 2.02 17.05
C PRO A 193 2.34 1.94 15.54
N ILE A 194 1.23 1.39 15.05
CA ILE A 194 0.99 1.22 13.62
C ILE A 194 0.02 2.29 13.14
N CYS A 195 0.38 3.01 12.09
CA CYS A 195 -0.56 3.82 11.34
C CYS A 195 -1.26 2.97 10.26
N ASP A 196 -2.59 2.93 10.28
CA ASP A 196 -3.37 2.19 9.27
C ASP A 196 -3.66 3.03 8.01
N GLY A 197 -4.25 2.39 7.00
CA GLY A 197 -4.62 3.05 5.74
C GLY A 197 -5.70 4.13 5.88
N ASP A 198 -6.47 4.13 6.97
CA ASP A 198 -7.47 5.16 7.28
C ASP A 198 -6.84 6.38 7.98
N GLY A 199 -5.56 6.32 8.34
CA GLY A 199 -4.86 7.35 9.10
C GLY A 199 -5.20 7.31 10.59
N ARG A 200 -5.46 6.12 11.15
CA ARG A 200 -5.65 5.87 12.59
C ARG A 200 -4.47 5.08 13.14
N CYS A 201 -4.10 5.39 14.39
CA CYS A 201 -3.13 4.60 15.11
C CYS A 201 -3.79 3.35 15.70
N LYS A 202 -3.29 2.16 15.38
CA LYS A 202 -3.78 0.87 15.88
C LYS A 202 -2.71 0.16 16.71
N SER A 203 -3.16 -0.64 17.67
CA SER A 203 -2.31 -1.60 18.38
C SER A 203 -1.73 -2.63 17.41
N GLY A 204 -0.52 -3.09 17.72
CA GLY A 204 0.20 -4.06 16.92
C GLY A 204 1.70 -3.89 17.09
N CYS A 205 2.46 -4.39 16.13
CA CYS A 205 3.91 -4.35 16.15
C CYS A 205 4.51 -3.94 14.81
N LEU A 206 5.68 -3.31 14.86
CA LEU A 206 6.58 -3.10 13.71
C LEU A 206 7.83 -3.98 13.84
N THR A 207 8.18 -4.30 15.08
CA THR A 207 9.33 -5.10 15.45
C THR A 207 8.96 -5.99 16.64
N ASP A 208 9.73 -7.05 16.88
CA ASP A 208 9.57 -7.93 18.04
C ASP A 208 9.67 -7.15 19.36
N ALA A 209 10.33 -5.99 19.39
CA ALA A 209 10.41 -5.11 20.56
C ALA A 209 9.05 -4.49 20.95
N ASN A 210 8.07 -4.46 20.05
CA ASN A 210 6.70 -4.06 20.35
C ASN A 210 5.86 -5.20 20.95
N CYS A 211 6.38 -6.42 20.89
CA CYS A 211 5.72 -7.64 21.33
C CYS A 211 6.29 -8.12 22.67
N GLY A 212 5.54 -8.99 23.35
CA GLY A 212 5.94 -9.47 24.67
C GLY A 212 5.02 -10.57 25.21
N GLY A 213 5.42 -11.15 26.34
CA GLY A 213 4.66 -12.23 26.97
C GLY A 213 4.57 -13.47 26.08
N ALA A 214 3.35 -13.97 25.87
CA ALA A 214 3.09 -15.21 25.14
C ALA A 214 3.23 -15.06 23.61
N GLU A 215 3.26 -13.83 23.08
CA GLU A 215 3.35 -13.53 21.65
C GLU A 215 4.54 -12.59 21.41
N PRO A 216 5.79 -13.09 21.41
CA PRO A 216 6.98 -12.24 21.37
C PRO A 216 7.44 -11.85 19.96
N PHE A 217 6.88 -12.46 18.91
CA PHE A 217 7.33 -12.22 17.53
C PHE A 217 6.37 -11.33 16.77
N CYS A 218 6.90 -10.35 16.05
CA CYS A 218 6.11 -9.49 15.21
C CYS A 218 5.99 -10.04 13.80
N ASP A 219 4.76 -10.37 13.38
CA ASP A 219 4.49 -10.56 11.96
C ASP A 219 4.39 -9.18 11.29
N LYS A 220 5.46 -8.81 10.59
CA LYS A 220 5.57 -7.51 9.93
C LYS A 220 4.57 -7.30 8.79
N ILE A 221 3.95 -8.37 8.28
CA ILE A 221 2.97 -8.27 7.20
C ILE A 221 1.61 -7.90 7.77
N SER A 222 1.16 -8.61 8.81
CA SER A 222 -0.13 -8.31 9.46
C SER A 222 -0.05 -7.16 10.49
N GLY A 223 1.15 -6.93 11.04
CA GLY A 223 1.38 -6.04 12.17
C GLY A 223 0.93 -6.65 13.50
N ASP A 224 0.73 -7.97 13.57
CA ASP A 224 0.27 -8.67 14.76
C ASP A 224 1.42 -9.33 15.52
N CYS A 225 1.35 -9.31 16.85
CA CYS A 225 2.20 -10.15 17.67
C CYS A 225 1.72 -11.60 17.61
N ARG A 226 2.65 -12.52 17.35
CA ARG A 226 2.43 -13.95 17.15
C ARG A 226 3.30 -14.74 18.12
N THR A 227 2.90 -15.98 18.44
CA THR A 227 3.72 -16.87 19.28
C THR A 227 4.88 -17.47 18.47
N CYS A 228 4.75 -17.51 17.14
CA CYS A 228 5.77 -18.02 16.23
C CYS A 228 5.61 -17.38 14.85
N LEU A 229 6.70 -17.31 14.09
CA LEU A 229 6.71 -17.02 12.65
C LEU A 229 7.19 -18.21 11.84
N THR A 230 7.96 -19.10 12.48
CA THR A 230 8.50 -20.32 11.90
C THR A 230 8.48 -21.43 12.96
N ASN A 231 8.62 -22.69 12.53
CA ASN A 231 8.69 -23.84 13.45
C ASN A 231 9.84 -23.73 14.47
N ALA A 232 10.92 -23.01 14.14
CA ALA A 232 12.06 -22.81 15.04
C ALA A 232 11.71 -21.98 16.29
N HIS A 233 10.61 -21.22 16.25
CA HIS A 233 10.12 -20.45 17.39
C HIS A 233 9.31 -21.30 18.38
N CYS A 234 9.04 -22.55 18.04
CA CYS A 234 8.19 -23.42 18.81
C CYS A 234 8.98 -24.48 19.57
N GLY A 235 8.51 -24.82 20.77
CA GLY A 235 9.11 -25.88 21.60
C GLY A 235 8.67 -27.29 21.18
N ALA A 236 9.37 -28.30 21.70
CA ALA A 236 9.14 -29.72 21.36
C ALA A 236 7.70 -30.21 21.63
N ALA A 237 6.97 -29.59 22.56
CA ALA A 237 5.59 -29.95 22.86
C ALA A 237 4.58 -29.52 21.79
N THR A 238 4.91 -28.51 20.99
CA THR A 238 4.06 -27.91 19.94
C THR A 238 4.94 -27.46 18.77
N PRO A 239 5.63 -28.37 18.07
CA PRO A 239 6.79 -28.03 17.22
C PRO A 239 6.45 -27.31 15.91
N ILE A 240 5.17 -27.14 15.57
CA ILE A 240 4.73 -26.59 14.28
C ILE A 240 4.22 -25.17 14.49
N CYS A 241 4.71 -24.22 13.70
CA CYS A 241 4.10 -22.91 13.61
C CYS A 241 2.97 -22.95 12.59
N ASN A 242 1.73 -22.82 13.06
CA ASN A 242 0.54 -22.81 12.24
C ASN A 242 -0.24 -21.52 12.48
N ASP A 243 -0.32 -20.66 11.46
CA ASP A 243 -1.08 -19.40 11.51
C ASP A 243 -0.69 -18.52 12.72
N GLY A 244 0.62 -18.38 12.91
CA GLY A 244 1.21 -17.56 13.98
C GLY A 244 1.04 -18.10 15.40
N ARG A 245 0.56 -19.35 15.56
CA ARG A 245 0.51 -20.05 16.84
C ARG A 245 1.24 -21.39 16.78
N CYS A 246 1.94 -21.74 17.85
CA CYS A 246 2.55 -23.05 17.97
C CYS A 246 1.48 -24.14 18.15
N ALA A 247 1.63 -25.22 17.40
CA ALA A 247 0.68 -26.32 17.23
C ALA A 247 1.40 -27.66 17.37
N GLN A 248 0.70 -28.69 17.83
CA GLN A 248 1.21 -30.06 17.79
C GLN A 248 1.14 -30.67 16.40
N CYS A 249 0.13 -30.27 15.62
CA CYS A 249 -0.21 -30.87 14.34
C CYS A 249 -0.94 -29.87 13.44
N THR A 250 -0.80 -30.06 12.13
CA THR A 250 -1.69 -29.46 11.10
C THR A 250 -2.56 -30.51 10.41
N ASP A 251 -2.22 -31.78 10.59
CA ASP A 251 -2.89 -32.96 10.06
C ASP A 251 -2.54 -34.18 10.93
N ASP A 252 -3.22 -35.31 10.70
CA ASP A 252 -3.05 -36.54 11.47
C ASP A 252 -1.65 -37.17 11.34
N ALA A 253 -0.93 -36.90 10.23
CA ALA A 253 0.40 -37.49 10.02
C ALA A 253 1.39 -37.02 11.09
N HIS A 254 1.26 -35.76 11.54
CA HIS A 254 2.03 -35.19 12.64
C HIS A 254 1.79 -35.87 14.00
N CYS A 255 0.68 -36.59 14.15
CA CYS A 255 0.29 -37.23 15.41
C CYS A 255 0.76 -38.71 15.51
N SER A 256 1.41 -39.24 14.47
CA SER A 256 1.86 -40.65 14.41
C SER A 256 2.82 -41.07 15.55
N GLY A 257 3.55 -40.11 16.13
CA GLY A 257 4.47 -40.33 17.25
C GLY A 257 3.87 -40.08 18.64
N VAL A 258 2.60 -39.66 18.71
CA VAL A 258 1.94 -39.30 19.97
C VAL A 258 1.11 -40.48 20.46
N ALA A 259 1.58 -41.12 21.54
CA ALA A 259 0.96 -42.34 22.07
C ALA A 259 -0.55 -42.13 22.35
N GLY A 260 -1.38 -42.95 21.69
CA GLY A 260 -2.83 -42.98 21.87
C GLY A 260 -3.58 -41.75 21.35
N LYS A 261 -2.94 -40.85 20.59
CA LYS A 261 -3.55 -39.62 20.08
C LYS A 261 -3.25 -39.44 18.58
N PRO A 262 -3.86 -40.26 17.69
CA PRO A 262 -3.48 -40.28 16.29
C PRO A 262 -4.14 -39.19 15.43
N PHE A 263 -5.13 -38.45 15.95
CA PHE A 263 -5.88 -37.47 15.16
C PHE A 263 -5.49 -36.04 15.51
N CYS A 264 -5.45 -35.16 14.53
CA CYS A 264 -5.22 -33.75 14.72
C CYS A 264 -6.54 -32.97 14.79
N LYS A 265 -6.82 -32.36 15.94
CA LYS A 265 -8.01 -31.51 16.11
C LYS A 265 -7.65 -30.23 16.84
N ASP A 266 -8.08 -29.10 16.28
CA ASP A 266 -7.81 -27.77 16.83
C ASP A 266 -6.32 -27.54 17.18
N ARG A 267 -5.42 -28.00 16.29
CA ARG A 267 -3.96 -27.87 16.40
C ARG A 267 -3.30 -28.73 17.49
N VAL A 268 -4.04 -29.68 18.07
CA VAL A 268 -3.59 -30.60 19.14
C VAL A 268 -3.85 -32.05 18.75
N CYS A 269 -2.96 -32.97 19.13
CA CYS A 269 -3.18 -34.39 18.91
C CYS A 269 -4.18 -34.95 19.94
N VAL A 270 -5.28 -35.54 19.44
CA VAL A 270 -6.41 -36.06 20.22
C VAL A 270 -6.62 -37.54 19.96
N GLN A 271 -7.34 -38.20 20.87
CA GLN A 271 -7.65 -39.63 20.76
C GLN A 271 -8.74 -39.91 19.72
N CYS A 272 -9.63 -38.95 19.48
CA CYS A 272 -10.80 -39.10 18.62
C CYS A 272 -11.26 -37.76 18.05
N GLU A 273 -11.83 -37.80 16.85
CA GLU A 273 -12.54 -36.65 16.26
C GLU A 273 -14.06 -36.78 16.43
N GLY A 274 -14.55 -38.02 16.51
CA GLY A 274 -15.91 -38.41 16.87
C GLY A 274 -16.01 -39.84 17.42
N ASP A 275 -17.24 -40.27 17.79
CA ASP A 275 -17.52 -41.55 18.47
C ASP A 275 -16.98 -42.79 17.71
N LYS A 276 -16.92 -42.74 16.38
CA LYS A 276 -16.42 -43.84 15.55
C LYS A 276 -14.92 -44.11 15.71
N ASN A 277 -14.16 -43.13 16.20
CA ASN A 277 -12.74 -43.27 16.46
C ASN A 277 -12.46 -43.94 17.82
N CYS A 278 -13.49 -44.16 18.64
CA CYS A 278 -13.35 -44.68 19.98
C CYS A 278 -13.58 -46.20 20.08
N PRO A 279 -12.86 -46.90 20.97
CA PRO A 279 -13.06 -48.32 21.21
C PRO A 279 -14.41 -48.59 21.89
N SER A 280 -14.91 -49.81 21.79
CA SER A 280 -16.19 -50.22 22.38
C SER A 280 -16.27 -50.06 23.91
N GLU A 281 -15.12 -50.08 24.58
CA GLU A 281 -15.00 -49.89 26.03
C GLU A 281 -15.18 -48.43 26.47
N ALA A 282 -14.98 -47.48 25.55
CA ALA A 282 -15.10 -46.04 25.78
C ALA A 282 -15.69 -45.34 24.55
N PRO A 283 -16.95 -45.64 24.16
CA PRO A 283 -17.48 -45.36 22.81
C PRO A 283 -17.80 -43.89 22.53
N LYS A 284 -17.64 -42.97 23.50
CA LYS A 284 -18.00 -41.56 23.36
C LYS A 284 -16.79 -40.67 23.25
N CYS A 285 -16.73 -39.86 22.20
CA CYS A 285 -15.71 -38.84 22.04
C CYS A 285 -16.20 -37.52 22.64
N ARG A 286 -15.52 -37.03 23.69
CA ARG A 286 -15.79 -35.73 24.31
C ARG A 286 -14.49 -34.95 24.43
N ALA A 287 -14.45 -33.75 23.84
CA ALA A 287 -13.27 -32.88 23.82
C ALA A 287 -11.97 -33.59 23.37
N GLY A 288 -12.07 -34.50 22.39
CA GLY A 288 -10.91 -35.22 21.85
C GLY A 288 -10.41 -36.40 22.71
N VAL A 289 -11.19 -36.82 23.70
CA VAL A 289 -10.89 -37.96 24.57
C VAL A 289 -12.03 -38.98 24.49
N CYS A 290 -11.68 -40.27 24.36
CA CYS A 290 -12.65 -41.36 24.42
C CYS A 290 -13.03 -41.65 25.87
N GLY A 291 -14.32 -41.73 26.15
CA GLY A 291 -14.87 -41.98 27.48
C GLY A 291 -16.09 -42.88 27.46
N ALA A 292 -16.53 -43.28 28.65
CA ALA A 292 -17.78 -44.02 28.83
C ALA A 292 -18.99 -43.21 28.34
N ALA A 293 -20.09 -43.93 28.09
CA ALA A 293 -21.35 -43.37 27.57
C ALA A 293 -21.90 -42.23 28.44
#